data_AF-A0A2E7NAK5-F1
#
_entry.id   AF-A0A2E7NAK5-F1
#
_cell.length_a   1.000
_cell.length_b   1.000
_cell.length_c   1.000
_cell.angle_alpha   90.00
_cell.angle_beta   90.00
_cell.angle_gamma   90.00
#
_symmetry.space_group_name_H-M   'P 1'
#
loop_
_entity.id
_entity.type
_entity.pdbx_description
1 polymer ?
#
loop_
_entity_poly.entity_id
_entity_poly.type
_entity_poly.pdbx_seq_one_letter_code
_entity_poly.pdbx_strand_id
1 'polypeptide(L)'
;MKKNLKKIIRIIIKFFVIFLGKINIGRFFLEELDRSILSYKKVIVYKGLKLKFYVPNRLSYYRIETFSTKEPETLNWIDKFEKKTTFWDIGANIGLYSCYAAKS
;
A
#
# COMPACT_ATOMS: atom_id res chain seq x y z
N MET A 1 -5.88 25.28 14.40
CA MET A 1 -6.72 25.40 13.18
C MET A 1 -6.71 24.15 12.28
N LYS A 2 -5.56 23.64 11.79
CA LYS A 2 -5.51 22.50 10.84
C LYS A 2 -6.18 21.20 11.34
N LYS A 3 -6.04 20.87 12.64
CA LYS A 3 -6.65 19.65 13.23
C LYS A 3 -8.19 19.71 13.28
N ASN A 4 -8.75 20.87 13.67
CA ASN A 4 -10.21 21.06 13.76
C ASN A 4 -10.86 21.05 12.38
N LEU A 5 -10.23 21.70 11.38
CA LEU A 5 -10.70 21.68 10.00
C LEU A 5 -10.73 20.25 9.43
N LYS A 6 -9.66 19.46 9.64
CA LYS A 6 -9.62 18.05 9.22
C LYS A 6 -10.73 17.21 9.86
N LYS A 7 -11.08 17.50 11.12
CA LYS A 7 -12.18 16.82 11.82
C LYS A 7 -13.54 17.15 11.17
N ILE A 8 -13.78 18.42 10.85
CA ILE A 8 -15.01 18.86 10.18
C ILE A 8 -15.14 18.21 8.80
N ILE A 9 -14.09 18.28 7.97
CA ILE A 9 -14.07 17.64 6.64
C ILE A 9 -14.38 16.14 6.76
N ARG A 10 -13.80 15.46 7.75
CA ARG A 10 -14.06 14.03 7.98
C ARG A 10 -15.52 13.74 8.31
N ILE A 11 -16.18 14.61 9.07
CA ILE A 11 -17.61 14.45 9.40
C ILE A 11 -18.46 14.62 8.14
N ILE A 12 -18.19 15.65 7.35
CA ILE A 12 -18.90 15.92 6.09
C ILE A 12 -18.76 14.74 5.12
N ILE A 13 -17.53 14.24 4.91
CA ILE A 13 -17.28 13.07 4.05
C ILE A 13 -18.05 11.84 4.56
N LYS A 14 -18.03 11.58 5.87
CA LYS A 14 -18.76 10.43 6.44
C LYS A 14 -20.25 10.54 6.20
N PHE A 15 -20.83 11.73 6.42
CA PHE A 15 -22.25 11.96 6.14
C PHE A 15 -22.58 11.69 4.68
N PHE A 16 -21.74 12.20 3.75
CA PHE A 16 -21.93 11.99 2.32
C PHE A 16 -21.84 10.51 1.92
N VAL A 17 -20.88 9.76 2.45
CA VAL A 17 -20.76 8.30 2.21
C VAL A 17 -21.99 7.56 2.71
N ILE A 18 -22.48 7.87 3.92
CA ILE A 18 -23.70 7.27 4.47
C ILE A 18 -24.91 7.62 3.60
N PHE A 19 -25.01 8.87 3.15
CA PHE A 19 -26.09 9.31 2.27
C PHE A 19 -26.08 8.57 0.93
N LEU A 20 -24.92 8.50 0.26
CA LEU A 20 -24.76 7.74 -0.99
C LEU A 20 -25.10 6.25 -0.81
N GLY A 21 -24.71 5.66 0.32
CA GLY A 21 -25.00 4.26 0.64
C GLY A 21 -26.50 3.93 0.76
N LYS A 22 -27.38 4.92 0.90
CA LYS A 22 -28.84 4.70 0.95
C LYS A 22 -29.50 4.58 -0.42
N ILE A 23 -28.85 5.06 -1.49
CA ILE A 23 -29.42 5.12 -2.84
C ILE A 23 -28.71 4.09 -3.72
N ASN A 24 -29.44 3.36 -4.58
CA ASN A 24 -28.87 2.28 -5.40
C ASN A 24 -27.71 2.75 -6.29
N ILE A 25 -27.87 3.86 -7.00
CA ILE A 25 -26.80 4.43 -7.84
C ILE A 25 -25.61 4.91 -7.01
N GLY A 26 -25.86 5.41 -5.79
CA GLY A 26 -24.82 5.83 -4.86
C GLY A 26 -24.02 4.64 -4.34
N ARG A 27 -24.68 3.52 -4.02
CA ARG A 27 -24.02 2.26 -3.68
C ARG A 27 -23.14 1.75 -4.81
N PHE A 28 -23.66 1.69 -6.02
CA PHE A 28 -22.88 1.30 -7.20
C PHE A 28 -21.62 2.18 -7.38
N PHE A 29 -21.75 3.50 -7.24
CA PHE A 29 -20.60 4.41 -7.29
C PHE A 29 -19.57 4.12 -6.19
N LEU A 30 -20.01 3.88 -4.95
CA LEU A 30 -19.10 3.55 -3.85
C LEU A 30 -18.37 2.22 -4.08
N GLU A 31 -19.05 1.21 -4.66
CA GLU A 31 -18.44 -0.06 -5.03
C GLU A 31 -17.37 0.10 -6.12
N GLU A 32 -17.65 0.88 -7.17
CA GLU A 32 -16.67 1.14 -8.23
C GLU A 32 -15.47 1.96 -7.73
N LEU A 33 -15.72 2.92 -6.83
CA LEU A 33 -14.66 3.67 -6.17
C LEU A 33 -13.77 2.74 -5.31
N ASP A 34 -14.37 1.86 -4.51
CA ASP A 34 -13.64 0.90 -3.69
C ASP A 34 -12.83 -0.08 -4.56
N ARG A 35 -13.44 -0.63 -5.63
CA ARG A 35 -12.74 -1.47 -6.62
C ARG A 35 -11.56 -0.73 -7.25
N SER A 36 -11.73 0.54 -7.63
CA SER A 36 -10.63 1.33 -8.20
C SER A 36 -9.49 1.57 -7.21
N ILE A 37 -9.80 1.82 -5.94
CA ILE A 37 -8.79 2.01 -4.89
C ILE A 37 -8.07 0.70 -4.58
N LEU A 38 -8.79 -0.39 -4.39
CA LEU A 38 -8.23 -1.70 -4.05
C LEU A 38 -7.45 -2.33 -5.20
N SER A 39 -7.84 -2.07 -6.45
CA SER A 39 -7.13 -2.58 -7.64
C SER A 39 -5.89 -1.75 -8.00
N TYR A 40 -5.72 -0.56 -7.43
CA TYR A 40 -4.58 0.29 -7.71
C TYR A 40 -3.28 -0.41 -7.30
N LYS A 41 -2.36 -0.52 -8.25
CA LYS A 41 -1.05 -1.15 -8.09
C LYS A 41 0.03 -0.14 -8.40
N LYS A 42 1.02 -0.06 -7.53
CA LYS A 42 2.25 0.71 -7.78
C LYS A 42 3.37 -0.25 -8.17
N VAL A 43 4.13 0.18 -9.17
CA VAL A 43 5.32 -0.51 -9.64
C VAL A 43 6.54 0.29 -9.20
N ILE A 44 7.52 -0.41 -8.65
CA ILE A 44 8.85 0.15 -8.38
C ILE A 44 9.91 -0.69 -9.10
N VAL A 45 10.99 -0.02 -9.49
CA VAL A 45 12.16 -0.68 -10.08
C VAL A 45 13.33 -0.44 -9.13
N TYR A 46 13.94 -1.53 -8.68
CA TYR A 46 15.11 -1.48 -7.81
C TYR A 46 16.11 -2.56 -8.25
N LYS A 47 17.35 -2.16 -8.52
CA LYS A 47 18.41 -3.05 -9.07
C LYS A 47 17.96 -3.90 -10.27
N GLY A 48 17.19 -3.30 -11.18
CA GLY A 48 16.64 -3.99 -12.36
C GLY A 48 15.43 -4.88 -12.08
N LEU A 49 15.09 -5.15 -10.82
CA LEU A 49 13.89 -5.90 -10.45
C LEU A 49 12.65 -5.02 -10.49
N LYS A 50 11.62 -5.50 -11.19
CA LYS A 50 10.30 -4.89 -11.21
C LYS A 50 9.40 -5.53 -10.16
N LEU A 51 9.08 -4.78 -9.12
CA LEU A 51 8.17 -5.18 -8.04
C LEU A 51 6.84 -4.44 -8.19
N LYS A 52 5.73 -5.14 -7.98
CA LYS A 52 4.37 -4.60 -8.14
C LYS A 52 3.55 -4.92 -6.91
N PHE A 53 3.02 -3.89 -6.26
CA PHE A 53 2.29 -4.00 -5.01
C PHE A 53 0.92 -3.32 -5.11
N TYR A 54 -0.08 -3.90 -4.45
CA TYR A 54 -1.37 -3.22 -4.24
C TYR A 54 -1.22 -2.07 -3.25
N VAL A 55 -1.95 -0.98 -3.48
CA VAL A 55 -1.87 0.23 -2.66
C VAL A 55 -3.24 0.66 -2.16
N PRO A 56 -3.88 -0.14 -1.31
CA PRO A 56 -5.25 0.11 -0.86
C PRO A 56 -5.36 1.36 0.05
N ASN A 57 -4.24 1.87 0.57
CA ASN A 57 -4.25 3.03 1.45
C ASN A 57 -2.92 3.81 1.42
N ARG A 58 -2.93 4.98 2.05
CA ARG A 58 -1.79 5.91 2.12
C ARG A 58 -0.56 5.33 2.83
N LEU A 59 -0.75 4.41 3.79
CA LEU A 59 0.35 3.82 4.52
C LEU A 59 1.10 2.80 3.66
N SER A 60 0.37 1.96 2.92
CA SER A 60 0.96 1.07 1.91
C SER A 60 1.70 1.88 0.84
N TYR A 61 1.13 3.01 0.39
CA TYR A 61 1.79 3.90 -0.57
C TYR A 61 3.14 4.39 -0.02
N TYR A 62 3.15 4.93 1.19
CA TYR A 62 4.36 5.44 1.84
C TYR A 62 5.43 4.35 2.01
N ARG A 63 5.05 3.13 2.40
CA ARG A 63 5.97 1.99 2.52
C ARG A 63 6.64 1.64 1.18
N ILE A 64 5.88 1.66 0.09
CA ILE A 64 6.41 1.40 -1.26
C ILE A 64 7.36 2.53 -1.69
N GLU A 65 6.98 3.80 -1.46
CA GLU A 65 7.81 4.96 -1.83
C GLU A 65 9.15 4.99 -1.11
N THR A 66 9.18 4.50 0.12
CA THR A 66 10.38 4.51 0.96
C THR A 66 11.11 3.16 0.94
N PHE A 67 10.74 2.25 0.03
CA PHE A 67 11.27 0.89 -0.04
C PHE A 67 12.81 0.84 -0.02
N SER A 68 13.46 1.66 -0.86
CA SER A 68 14.93 1.66 -0.99
C SER A 68 15.67 2.56 0.00
N THR A 69 14.95 3.45 0.69
CA THR A 69 15.56 4.50 1.51
C THR A 69 15.36 4.30 3.00
N LYS A 70 14.34 3.53 3.41
CA LYS A 70 13.99 3.40 4.82
C LYS A 70 14.93 2.49 5.59
N GLU A 71 15.26 1.32 5.02
CA GLU A 71 16.11 0.30 5.64
C GLU A 71 17.03 -0.34 4.56
N PRO A 72 17.93 0.46 3.94
CA PRO A 72 18.81 -0.02 2.87
C PRO A 72 19.73 -1.17 3.32
N GLU A 73 20.09 -1.22 4.60
CA GLU A 73 20.86 -2.31 5.20
C GLU A 73 20.13 -3.66 5.14
N THR A 74 18.81 -3.67 5.28
CA THR A 74 18.00 -4.89 5.14
C THR A 74 18.04 -5.41 3.72
N LEU A 75 17.95 -4.52 2.73
CA LEU A 75 18.07 -4.90 1.31
C LEU A 75 19.47 -5.45 1.01
N ASN A 76 20.52 -4.80 1.51
CA ASN A 76 21.90 -5.25 1.34
C ASN A 76 22.18 -6.59 2.07
N TRP A 77 21.46 -6.89 3.16
CA TRP A 77 21.53 -8.18 3.82
C TRP A 77 20.84 -9.28 2.99
N ILE A 78 19.65 -8.99 2.45
CA ILE A 78 18.94 -9.90 1.54
C ILE A 78 19.77 -10.21 0.29
N ASP A 79 20.48 -9.22 -0.25
CA ASP A 79 21.35 -9.41 -1.43
C ASP A 79 22.50 -10.40 -1.20
N LYS A 80 22.80 -10.74 0.06
CA LYS A 80 23.83 -11.72 0.43
C LYS A 80 23.28 -13.12 0.60
N PHE A 81 21.98 -13.34 0.42
CA PHE A 81 21.39 -14.67 0.56
C PHE A 81 21.95 -15.63 -0.49
N GLU A 82 22.27 -16.83 -0.05
CA GLU A 82 22.62 -17.91 -0.97
C GLU A 82 21.37 -18.40 -1.72
N LYS A 83 21.57 -18.95 -2.91
CA LYS A 83 20.46 -19.55 -3.68
C LYS A 83 19.80 -20.66 -2.86
N LYS A 84 18.47 -20.75 -2.94
CA LYS A 84 17.63 -21.73 -2.22
C LYS A 84 17.66 -21.59 -0.69
N THR A 85 17.96 -20.40 -0.17
CA THR A 85 17.78 -20.08 1.26
C THR A 85 16.30 -19.98 1.63
N THR A 86 15.95 -20.48 2.81
CA THR A 86 14.63 -20.25 3.41
C THR A 86 14.63 -18.95 4.22
N PHE A 87 13.93 -17.92 3.72
CA PHE A 87 13.80 -16.63 4.39
C PHE A 87 12.47 -16.52 5.14
N TRP A 88 12.53 -16.12 6.42
CA TRP A 88 11.36 -15.85 7.27
C TRP A 88 11.19 -14.35 7.48
N ASP A 89 10.20 -13.75 6.85
CA ASP A 89 9.83 -12.33 7.00
C ASP A 89 8.75 -12.17 8.08
N ILE A 90 9.18 -12.08 9.34
CA ILE A 90 8.26 -12.00 10.48
C ILE A 90 7.74 -10.57 10.60
N GLY A 91 6.41 -10.41 10.61
CA GLY A 91 5.78 -9.08 10.60
C GLY A 91 5.79 -8.42 9.21
N ALA A 92 5.99 -9.20 8.15
CA ALA A 92 5.93 -8.79 6.76
C ALA A 92 4.67 -7.94 6.51
N ASN A 93 4.85 -6.62 6.37
CA ASN A 93 3.72 -5.70 6.34
C ASN A 93 2.86 -5.84 5.07
N ILE A 94 3.35 -5.28 3.97
CA ILE A 94 2.82 -5.49 2.61
C ILE A 94 3.74 -6.41 1.81
N GLY A 95 4.61 -7.16 2.50
CA GLY A 95 5.54 -8.13 1.91
C GLY A 95 6.65 -7.54 1.04
N LEU A 96 7.08 -6.28 1.29
CA LEU A 96 8.13 -5.64 0.47
C LEU A 96 9.41 -6.48 0.40
N TYR A 97 9.92 -6.89 1.55
CA TYR A 97 11.17 -7.63 1.66
C TYR A 97 11.00 -9.10 1.26
N SER A 98 9.90 -9.74 1.63
CA SER A 98 9.50 -11.05 1.09
C SER A 98 9.53 -11.07 -0.45
N CYS A 99 8.88 -10.10 -1.11
CA CYS A 99 8.85 -10.05 -2.58
C CYS A 99 10.21 -9.72 -3.19
N TYR A 100 11.02 -8.90 -2.51
CA TYR A 100 12.38 -8.62 -2.95
C TYR A 100 13.24 -9.89 -2.86
N ALA A 101 13.34 -10.51 -1.69
CA ALA A 101 14.10 -11.73 -1.45
C ALA A 101 13.71 -12.90 -2.37
N ALA A 102 12.43 -13.00 -2.76
CA ALA A 102 11.96 -14.04 -3.67
C ALA A 102 12.32 -13.78 -5.15
N LYS A 103 12.61 -12.53 -5.54
CA LYS A 103 12.97 -12.15 -6.92
C LYS A 103 14.47 -11.93 -7.13
N SER A 104 15.20 -11.66 -6.05
CA SER A 104 16.65 -11.44 -6.04
C SER A 104 17.46 -12.70 -6.32
#